data_AF-A0A501Q349-F1
#
_entry.id   AF-A0A501Q349-F1
#
_cell.length_a   1.000
_cell.length_b   1.000
_cell.length_c   1.000
_cell.angle_alpha   90.00
_cell.angle_beta   90.00
_cell.angle_gamma   90.00
#
_symmetry.space_group_name_H-M   'P 1'
#
loop_
_entity.id
_entity.type
_entity.pdbx_description
1 polymer ?
#
loop_
_entity_poly.entity_id
_entity_poly.type
_entity_poly.pdbx_seq_one_letter_code
_entity_poly.pdbx_strand_id
1 'polypeptide(L)'
;MKTGLFFIAIFFLMLCPDTASAQYYNPYGGGVDRSIGSEVRQNKPKKNSKEKVDMAESWATYLDKELKLDGLQFAAVKAIINDNKSNIEEISKSNIHVQEKRDKMREIMDKIDVEVLKLLSKDQSAKYLKMKEDNEKKAMTY
;
A
#
# COMPACT_ATOMS: atom_id res chain seq x y z
N MET A 1 14.97 3.50 53.58
CA MET A 1 15.83 2.86 52.57
C MET A 1 15.56 1.37 52.57
N LYS A 2 15.69 0.72 51.39
CA LYS A 2 15.65 -0.75 51.15
C LYS A 2 14.21 -1.32 51.04
N THR A 3 13.69 -1.46 49.81
CA THR A 3 13.75 -2.63 48.89
C THR A 3 12.88 -3.81 49.31
N GLY A 4 12.00 -4.23 48.41
CA GLY A 4 11.12 -5.40 48.50
C GLY A 4 10.04 -5.29 47.41
N LEU A 5 10.39 -5.29 46.12
CA LEU A 5 10.57 -6.47 45.26
C LEU A 5 9.34 -7.38 45.17
N PHE A 6 8.93 -7.59 43.91
CA PHE A 6 8.14 -8.69 43.36
C PHE A 6 6.69 -8.81 43.80
N PHE A 7 5.75 -8.36 42.95
CA PHE A 7 4.57 -9.11 42.51
C PHE A 7 3.84 -8.26 41.47
N ILE A 8 4.03 -8.57 40.19
CA ILE A 8 3.10 -8.45 39.04
C ILE A 8 3.95 -8.87 37.83
N ALA A 9 4.27 -10.15 37.78
CA ALA A 9 4.90 -10.82 36.66
C ALA A 9 4.14 -12.12 36.37
N ILE A 10 2.81 -12.04 36.29
CA ILE A 10 1.93 -13.16 35.88
C ILE A 10 0.74 -12.59 35.08
N PHE A 11 1.03 -11.80 34.03
CA PHE A 11 0.03 -11.49 33.00
C PHE A 11 0.67 -11.39 31.61
N PHE A 12 1.71 -12.20 31.37
CA PHE A 12 2.42 -12.24 30.08
C PHE A 12 2.67 -13.67 29.60
N LEU A 13 1.68 -14.56 29.78
CA LEU A 13 1.78 -15.98 29.41
C LEU A 13 0.49 -16.52 28.78
N MET A 14 -0.22 -15.68 28.00
CA MET A 14 -1.40 -16.09 27.21
C MET A 14 -1.43 -15.45 25.82
N LEU A 15 -0.31 -15.48 25.10
CA LEU A 15 -0.27 -15.19 23.66
C LEU A 15 0.56 -16.25 22.93
N CYS A 16 0.04 -17.48 22.87
CA CYS A 16 0.35 -18.45 21.82
C CYS A 16 -0.73 -19.55 21.85
N PRO A 17 -1.66 -19.59 20.86
CA PRO A 17 -2.18 -20.86 20.40
C PRO A 17 -1.27 -21.38 19.27
N ASP A 18 -0.66 -22.52 19.51
CA ASP A 18 0.03 -23.33 18.51
C ASP A 18 -0.93 -23.65 17.36
N THR A 19 -0.58 -23.29 16.13
CA THR A 19 -1.19 -23.91 14.96
C THR A 19 -0.67 -25.35 14.88
N ALA A 20 -1.42 -26.27 15.47
CA ALA A 20 -1.24 -27.69 15.28
C ALA A 20 -1.48 -28.06 13.80
N SER A 21 -0.40 -28.17 13.02
CA SER A 21 -0.44 -28.90 11.74
C SER A 21 -0.06 -30.36 12.00
N ALA A 22 -1.06 -31.17 12.33
CA ALA A 22 -0.93 -32.62 12.25
C ALA A 22 -0.90 -33.02 10.75
N GLN A 23 0.28 -33.07 10.15
CA GLN A 23 0.47 -33.79 8.90
C GLN A 23 0.76 -35.26 9.25
N TYR A 24 -0.30 -36.06 9.22
CA TYR A 24 -0.20 -37.51 9.28
C TYR A 24 0.52 -37.99 8.01
N TYR A 25 1.83 -38.19 8.13
CA TYR A 25 2.67 -38.83 7.12
C TYR A 25 2.36 -40.33 7.12
N ASN A 26 1.68 -40.78 6.06
CA ASN A 26 1.40 -42.19 5.82
C ASN A 26 2.53 -42.77 4.93
N PRO A 27 3.42 -43.66 5.43
CA PRO A 27 4.59 -44.11 4.67
C PRO A 27 4.33 -45.26 3.69
N TYR A 28 3.10 -45.77 3.54
CA TYR A 28 2.82 -46.87 2.62
C TYR A 28 1.45 -46.73 1.96
N GLY A 29 1.44 -46.34 0.69
CA GLY A 29 0.22 -46.30 -0.11
C GLY A 29 0.46 -45.76 -1.52
N GLY A 30 0.87 -46.63 -2.44
CA GLY A 30 1.03 -46.30 -3.85
C GLY A 30 -0.24 -45.71 -4.46
N GLY A 31 -0.09 -44.68 -5.28
CA GLY A 31 -1.21 -44.02 -5.93
C GLY A 31 -0.76 -42.98 -6.95
N VAL A 32 -0.52 -43.46 -8.18
CA VAL A 32 -0.67 -42.80 -9.48
C VAL A 32 -0.27 -41.32 -9.59
N ASP A 33 0.69 -41.04 -10.47
CA ASP A 33 1.07 -39.70 -10.88
C ASP A 33 -0.16 -38.86 -11.30
N ARG A 34 -0.46 -37.80 -10.54
CA ARG A 34 -1.57 -36.86 -10.81
C ARG A 34 -1.11 -35.65 -11.64
N SER A 35 0.09 -35.69 -12.23
CA SER A 35 0.63 -34.60 -13.06
C SER A 35 -0.16 -34.35 -14.35
N ILE A 36 -0.90 -35.34 -14.85
CA ILE A 36 -1.57 -35.27 -16.17
C ILE A 36 -2.92 -34.49 -16.14
N GLY A 37 -3.43 -34.11 -14.96
CA GLY A 37 -4.77 -33.50 -14.82
C GLY A 37 -4.83 -32.10 -14.21
N SER A 38 -3.70 -31.50 -13.83
CA SER A 38 -3.69 -30.21 -13.12
C SER A 38 -3.99 -29.00 -14.02
N GLU A 39 -3.80 -29.13 -15.34
CA GLU A 39 -3.97 -28.02 -16.29
C GLU A 39 -5.45 -27.68 -16.58
N VAL A 40 -6.39 -28.59 -16.34
CA VAL A 40 -7.81 -28.40 -16.73
C VAL A 40 -8.64 -27.70 -15.64
N ARG A 41 -8.15 -27.58 -14.40
CA ARG A 41 -8.92 -27.00 -13.27
C ARG A 41 -8.65 -25.52 -12.98
N GLN A 42 -7.82 -24.83 -13.77
CA GLN A 42 -7.54 -23.40 -13.60
C GLN A 42 -8.23 -22.47 -14.60
N ASN A 43 -9.18 -22.96 -15.40
CA ASN A 43 -9.98 -22.09 -16.27
C ASN A 43 -11.25 -21.59 -15.57
N LYS A 44 -11.12 -20.91 -14.42
CA LYS A 44 -12.13 -19.93 -14.03
C LYS A 44 -11.75 -18.65 -14.77
N PRO A 45 -12.60 -18.08 -15.64
CA PRO A 45 -12.32 -16.76 -16.18
C PRO A 45 -12.13 -15.82 -14.99
N LYS A 46 -10.91 -15.28 -14.84
CA LYS A 46 -10.67 -14.17 -13.90
C LYS A 46 -11.72 -13.13 -14.27
N LYS A 47 -12.68 -12.90 -13.38
CA LYS A 47 -13.66 -11.83 -13.51
C LYS A 47 -12.84 -10.55 -13.54
N ASN A 48 -12.46 -10.10 -14.73
CA ASN A 48 -11.81 -8.84 -14.98
C ASN A 48 -12.86 -7.72 -14.83
N SER A 49 -13.53 -7.66 -13.68
CA SER A 49 -14.09 -6.41 -13.20
C SER A 49 -12.95 -5.66 -12.51
N LYS A 50 -11.90 -5.33 -13.27
CA LYS A 50 -11.06 -4.20 -12.90
C LYS A 50 -11.93 -3.00 -13.19
N GLU A 51 -12.77 -2.64 -12.22
CA GLU A 51 -13.27 -1.28 -12.11
C GLU A 51 -12.05 -0.39 -12.32
N LYS A 52 -12.11 0.50 -13.31
CA LYS A 52 -10.99 1.41 -13.58
C LYS A 52 -10.87 2.27 -12.33
N VAL A 53 -10.00 1.85 -11.40
CA VAL A 53 -9.74 2.55 -10.15
C VAL A 53 -9.32 3.97 -10.56
N ASP A 54 -10.17 4.95 -10.24
CA ASP A 54 -9.88 6.33 -10.56
C ASP A 54 -8.70 6.77 -9.68
N MET A 55 -7.57 7.05 -10.33
CA MET A 55 -6.33 7.42 -9.66
C MET A 55 -6.54 8.66 -8.78
N ALA A 56 -7.28 9.64 -9.28
CA ALA A 56 -7.55 10.88 -8.56
C ALA A 56 -8.41 10.62 -7.32
N GLU A 57 -9.47 9.82 -7.46
CA GLU A 57 -10.32 9.41 -6.34
C GLU A 57 -9.52 8.64 -5.29
N SER A 58 -8.67 7.70 -5.72
CA SER A 58 -7.88 6.87 -4.82
C SER A 58 -6.90 7.69 -4.00
N TRP A 59 -6.27 8.68 -4.64
CA TRP A 59 -5.30 9.54 -3.99
C TRP A 59 -5.97 10.53 -3.05
N ALA A 60 -7.09 11.14 -3.47
CA ALA A 60 -7.91 11.99 -2.60
C ALA A 60 -8.43 11.20 -1.38
N THR A 61 -8.90 9.96 -1.58
CA THR A 61 -9.35 9.07 -0.49
C THR A 61 -8.23 8.70 0.47
N TYR A 62 -7.02 8.47 -0.05
CA TYR A 62 -5.85 8.18 0.79
C TYR A 62 -5.49 9.39 1.66
N LEU A 63 -5.40 10.58 1.05
CA LEU A 63 -5.08 11.81 1.78
C LEU A 63 -6.20 12.20 2.75
N ASP A 64 -7.46 11.93 2.42
CA ASP A 64 -8.58 12.14 3.34
C ASP A 64 -8.48 11.27 4.59
N LYS A 65 -8.19 9.98 4.43
CA LYS A 65 -8.01 9.07 5.58
C LYS A 65 -6.88 9.54 6.50
N GLU A 66 -5.80 10.04 5.94
CA GLU A 66 -4.63 10.45 6.71
C GLU A 66 -4.77 11.86 7.28
N LEU A 67 -5.29 12.82 6.53
CA LEU A 67 -5.27 14.24 6.89
C LEU A 67 -6.64 14.77 7.34
N LYS A 68 -7.71 13.99 7.16
CA LYS A 68 -9.11 14.38 7.37
C LYS A 68 -9.41 15.65 6.57
N LEU A 69 -9.45 15.50 5.26
CA LEU A 69 -9.65 16.63 4.36
C LEU A 69 -11.08 17.12 4.47
N ASP A 70 -11.29 18.42 4.36
CA ASP A 70 -12.65 18.92 4.15
C ASP A 70 -13.10 18.67 2.70
N GLY A 71 -14.40 18.88 2.42
CA GLY A 71 -14.97 18.61 1.10
C GLY A 71 -14.36 19.44 -0.04
N LEU A 72 -13.89 20.66 0.25
CA LEU A 72 -13.23 21.53 -0.75
C LEU A 72 -11.80 21.05 -0.99
N GLN A 73 -11.06 20.73 0.07
CA GLN A 73 -9.72 20.16 -0.02
C GLN A 73 -9.73 18.83 -0.79
N PHE A 74 -10.68 17.94 -0.49
CA PHE A 74 -10.84 16.67 -1.19
C PHE A 74 -11.06 16.87 -2.70
N ALA A 75 -12.01 17.74 -3.06
CA ALA A 75 -12.32 18.03 -4.45
C ALA A 75 -11.13 18.67 -5.18
N ALA A 76 -10.41 19.58 -4.52
CA ALA A 76 -9.24 20.24 -5.07
C ALA A 76 -8.07 19.26 -5.29
N VAL A 77 -7.79 18.37 -4.34
CA VAL A 77 -6.81 17.29 -4.52
C VAL A 77 -7.17 16.40 -5.71
N LYS A 78 -8.44 15.99 -5.82
CA LYS A 78 -8.91 15.19 -6.94
C LYS A 78 -8.73 15.91 -8.28
N ALA A 79 -9.00 17.22 -8.33
CA ALA A 79 -8.79 18.04 -9.52
C ALA A 79 -7.31 18.10 -9.92
N ILE A 80 -6.42 18.42 -8.98
CA ILE A 80 -4.96 18.48 -9.20
C ILE A 80 -4.43 17.18 -9.82
N ILE A 81 -4.87 16.03 -9.31
CA ILE A 81 -4.44 14.73 -9.86
C ILE A 81 -5.03 14.47 -11.24
N ASN A 82 -6.30 14.83 -11.47
CA ASN A 82 -6.92 14.68 -12.77
C ASN A 82 -6.25 15.56 -13.83
N ASP A 83 -5.83 16.77 -13.49
CA ASP A 83 -5.13 17.68 -14.40
C ASP A 83 -3.76 17.13 -14.82
N ASN A 84 -3.11 16.36 -13.94
CA ASN A 84 -1.84 15.70 -14.22
C ASN A 84 -1.98 14.27 -14.77
N LYS A 85 -3.20 13.75 -14.89
CA LYS A 85 -3.46 12.36 -15.28
C LYS A 85 -2.93 12.00 -16.65
N SER A 86 -3.11 12.89 -17.64
CA SER A 86 -2.61 12.67 -19.00
C SER A 86 -1.10 12.51 -19.00
N ASN A 87 -0.39 13.37 -18.25
CA ASN A 87 1.07 13.36 -18.16
C ASN A 87 1.57 12.08 -17.48
N ILE A 88 0.91 11.66 -16.39
CA ILE A 88 1.21 10.41 -15.69
C ILE A 88 0.99 9.21 -16.62
N GLU A 89 -0.12 9.17 -17.35
CA GLU A 89 -0.43 8.10 -18.29
C GLU A 89 0.56 8.07 -19.47
N GLU A 90 0.94 9.23 -20.00
CA GLU A 90 1.91 9.35 -21.10
C GLU A 90 3.28 8.81 -20.68
N ILE A 91 3.79 9.25 -19.53
CA ILE A 91 5.05 8.73 -18.98
C ILE A 91 4.94 7.23 -18.73
N SER A 92 3.82 6.77 -18.18
CA SER A 92 3.57 5.34 -17.92
C SER A 92 3.58 4.49 -19.19
N LYS A 93 3.07 5.01 -20.31
CA LYS A 93 3.01 4.31 -21.61
C LYS A 93 4.26 4.54 -22.47
N SER A 94 5.10 5.50 -22.12
CA SER A 94 6.32 5.81 -22.88
C SER A 94 7.36 4.69 -22.83
N ASN A 95 8.13 4.56 -23.91
CA ASN A 95 9.20 3.56 -24.07
C ASN A 95 10.59 4.09 -23.67
N ILE A 96 10.64 5.15 -22.85
CA ILE A 96 11.91 5.72 -22.37
C ILE A 96 12.56 4.82 -21.32
N HIS A 97 13.83 5.10 -21.02
CA HIS A 97 14.58 4.34 -20.01
C HIS A 97 13.89 4.40 -18.64
N VAL A 98 13.92 3.30 -17.89
CA VAL A 98 13.22 3.17 -16.59
C VAL A 98 13.61 4.27 -15.61
N GLN A 99 14.89 4.64 -15.57
CA GLN A 99 15.38 5.72 -14.71
C GLN A 99 14.79 7.08 -15.11
N GLU A 100 14.79 7.40 -16.40
CA GLU A 100 14.24 8.66 -16.91
C GLU A 100 12.72 8.75 -16.66
N LYS A 101 12.02 7.61 -16.80
CA LYS A 101 10.61 7.48 -16.45
C LYS A 101 10.35 7.77 -14.98
N ARG A 102 11.20 7.24 -14.08
CA ARG A 102 11.12 7.49 -12.64
C ARG A 102 11.34 8.97 -12.33
N ASP A 103 12.34 9.59 -12.96
CA ASP A 103 12.68 10.98 -12.69
C ASP A 103 11.59 11.94 -13.19
N LYS A 104 11.01 11.70 -14.38
CA LYS A 104 9.85 12.46 -14.88
C LYS A 104 8.61 12.27 -14.00
N MET A 105 8.36 11.05 -13.54
CA MET A 105 7.25 10.79 -12.62
C MET A 105 7.46 11.52 -11.29
N ARG A 106 8.68 11.53 -10.76
CA ARG A 106 9.02 12.25 -9.53
C ARG A 106 8.77 13.75 -9.71
N GLU A 107 9.19 14.34 -10.82
CA GLU A 107 8.98 15.77 -11.08
C GLU A 107 7.48 16.15 -11.08
N ILE A 108 6.62 15.32 -11.67
CA ILE A 108 5.17 15.54 -11.63
C ILE A 108 4.63 15.43 -10.21
N MET A 109 5.06 14.42 -9.46
CA MET A 109 4.62 14.23 -8.07
C MET A 109 5.08 15.37 -7.16
N ASP A 110 6.28 15.90 -7.36
CA ASP A 110 6.76 17.06 -6.59
C ASP A 110 5.95 18.34 -6.91
N LYS A 111 5.52 18.53 -8.17
CA LYS A 111 4.61 19.62 -8.53
C LYS A 111 3.26 19.48 -7.85
N ILE A 112 2.69 18.28 -7.90
CA ILE A 112 1.44 17.94 -7.21
C ILE A 112 1.57 18.21 -5.70
N ASP A 113 2.67 17.79 -5.07
CA ASP A 113 2.90 18.00 -3.64
C ASP A 113 2.88 19.48 -3.27
N VAL A 114 3.51 20.32 -4.08
CA VAL A 114 3.51 21.77 -3.88
C VAL A 114 2.11 22.35 -3.97
N GLU A 115 1.27 21.87 -4.89
CA GLU A 115 -0.11 22.33 -5.02
C GLU A 115 -1.00 21.85 -3.86
N VAL A 116 -0.87 20.58 -3.47
CA VAL A 116 -1.58 20.02 -2.32
C VAL A 116 -1.23 20.78 -1.04
N LEU A 117 0.06 21.02 -0.78
CA LEU A 117 0.51 21.73 0.41
C LEU A 117 -0.07 23.14 0.56
N LYS A 118 -0.40 23.82 -0.55
CA LYS A 118 -1.04 25.15 -0.52
C LYS A 118 -2.49 25.09 -0.02
N LEU A 119 -3.14 23.94 -0.15
CA LEU A 119 -4.54 23.73 0.24
C LEU A 119 -4.69 23.30 1.70
N LEU A 120 -3.64 22.72 2.27
CA LEU A 120 -3.64 22.13 3.59
C LEU A 120 -3.44 23.19 4.69
N SER A 121 -4.08 22.98 5.84
CA SER A 121 -3.77 23.73 7.05
C SER A 121 -2.37 23.40 7.58
N LYS A 122 -1.83 24.23 8.48
CA LYS A 122 -0.48 24.03 9.05
C LYS A 122 -0.30 22.63 9.64
N ASP A 123 -1.28 22.14 10.39
CA ASP A 123 -1.21 20.83 11.05
C ASP A 123 -1.30 19.69 10.03
N GLN A 124 -2.17 19.82 9.02
CA GLN A 124 -2.29 18.85 7.93
C GLN A 124 -1.01 18.80 7.09
N SER A 125 -0.41 19.96 6.77
CA SER A 125 0.86 20.04 6.03
C SER A 125 2.01 19.40 6.79
N ALA A 126 2.11 19.62 8.10
CA ALA A 126 3.13 18.97 8.93
C ALA A 126 2.98 17.43 8.91
N LYS A 127 1.74 16.93 9.01
CA LYS A 127 1.46 15.50 8.91
C LYS A 127 1.76 14.95 7.50
N TYR A 128 1.43 15.70 6.46
CA TYR A 128 1.71 15.32 5.06
C TYR A 128 3.22 15.17 4.81
N LEU A 129 4.01 16.16 5.23
CA LEU A 129 5.46 16.13 5.07
C LEU A 129 6.11 14.96 5.82
N LYS A 130 5.65 14.69 7.06
CA LYS A 130 6.13 13.54 7.82
C LYS A 130 5.81 12.22 7.12
N MET A 131 4.61 12.08 6.57
CA MET A 131 4.21 10.90 5.82
C MET A 131 5.06 10.70 4.56
N LYS A 132 5.40 11.79 3.85
CA LYS A 132 6.32 11.75 2.71
C LYS A 132 7.71 11.26 3.13
N GLU A 133 8.27 11.83 4.20
CA GLU A 133 9.58 11.44 4.74
C GLU A 133 9.60 9.96 5.17
N ASP A 134 8.55 9.49 5.84
CA ASP A 134 8.43 8.08 6.25
C ASP A 134 8.37 7.13 5.04
N ASN A 135 7.70 7.53 3.97
CA ASN A 135 7.63 6.75 2.73
C ASN A 135 8.98 6.73 1.99
N GLU A 136 9.70 7.85 1.97
CA GLU A 136 11.04 7.93 1.39
C GLU A 136 12.04 7.06 2.14
N LYS A 137 12.02 7.09 3.49
CA LYS A 137 12.85 6.21 4.33
C LYS A 137 12.57 4.74 4.03
N LYS A 138 11.29 4.34 3.97
CA LYS A 138 10.92 2.97 3.59
C LYS A 138 11.45 2.59 2.22
N ALA A 139 11.37 3.49 1.24
CA ALA A 139 11.88 3.24 -0.10
C ALA A 139 13.41 3.09 -0.18
N MET A 140 14.16 3.62 0.80
CA MET A 140 15.62 3.47 0.89
C MET A 140 16.06 2.23 1.67
N THR A 141 15.17 1.64 2.48
CA THR A 141 15.47 0.43 3.27
C THR A 141 15.26 -0.89 2.53
N TYR A 142 14.73 -0.84 1.30
CA TYR A 142 14.52 -1.98 0.39
C TYR A 142 15.36 -1.81 -0.87
#